data_AF-H5X1W8-F1
#
_entry.id   AF-H5X1W8-F1
#
_cell.length_a   1.000
_cell.length_b   1.000
_cell.length_c   1.000
_cell.angle_alpha   90.00
_cell.angle_beta   90.00
_cell.angle_gamma   90.00
#
_symmetry.space_group_name_H-M   'P 1'
#
loop_
_entity.id
_entity.type
_entity.pdbx_description
1 polymer ?
#
loop_
_entity_poly.entity_id
_entity_poly.type
_entity_poly.pdbx_seq_one_letter_code
_entity_poly.pdbx_strand_id
1 'polypeptide(L)'
;MVDRKLSEALRRALEGDANALVDISTADHLSVREAARSIGAPLIVTRVAAVSILRGLIDGRFSPAAAQAWASFVRRGFVEGTGGGPIRPIDIEFEDAWEDAISAAVSRLDEIGDMIDGEVTTGEALDLLQLLGEP
;
A
#
# COMPACT_ATOMS: atom_id res chain seq x y z
N MET A 1 -12.19 14.88 17.10
CA MET A 1 -12.78 13.52 17.23
C MET A 1 -12.09 12.69 16.18
N VAL A 2 -11.37 11.64 16.57
CA VAL A 2 -10.63 10.80 15.61
C VAL A 2 -11.62 10.08 14.70
N ASP A 3 -11.37 10.10 13.39
CA ASP A 3 -12.19 9.39 12.43
C ASP A 3 -11.91 7.87 12.50
N ARG A 4 -12.87 7.14 13.08
CA ARG A 4 -12.82 5.68 13.20
C ARG A 4 -12.82 5.00 11.83
N LYS A 5 -13.48 5.58 10.83
CA LYS A 5 -13.52 5.03 9.47
C LYS A 5 -12.15 5.13 8.81
N LEU A 6 -11.46 6.25 9.00
CA LEU A 6 -10.12 6.45 8.43
C LEU A 6 -9.06 5.55 9.09
N SER A 7 -9.17 5.35 10.40
CA SER A 7 -8.30 4.41 11.13
C SER A 7 -8.49 2.98 10.65
N GLU A 8 -9.73 2.59 10.34
CA GLU A 8 -10.04 1.28 9.76
C GLU A 8 -9.54 1.14 8.33
N ALA A 9 -9.68 2.18 7.50
CA ALA A 9 -9.13 2.20 6.15
C ALA A 9 -7.60 2.03 6.16
N LEU A 10 -6.90 2.69 7.08
CA LEU A 10 -5.45 2.51 7.26
C LEU A 10 -5.09 1.07 7.61
N ARG A 11 -5.81 0.43 8.55
CA ARG A 11 -5.56 -0.98 8.89
C ARG A 11 -5.76 -1.89 7.68
N ARG A 12 -6.88 -1.76 6.98
CA ARG A 12 -7.16 -2.55 5.76
C ARG A 12 -6.08 -2.38 4.70
N ALA A 13 -5.59 -1.15 4.49
CA ALA A 13 -4.50 -0.89 3.55
C ALA A 13 -3.21 -1.63 3.97
N LEU A 14 -2.85 -1.61 5.26
CA LEU A 14 -1.69 -2.32 5.80
C LEU A 14 -1.85 -3.85 5.79
N GLU A 15 -3.09 -4.34 5.76
CA GLU A 15 -3.44 -5.76 5.61
C GLU A 15 -3.52 -6.22 4.14
N GLY A 16 -3.22 -5.34 3.18
CA GLY A 16 -3.15 -5.67 1.75
C GLY A 16 -4.45 -5.48 0.97
N ASP A 17 -5.31 -4.57 1.42
CA ASP A 17 -6.51 -4.15 0.68
C ASP A 17 -6.29 -2.81 -0.03
N ALA A 18 -5.96 -2.86 -1.32
CA ALA A 18 -5.73 -1.67 -2.14
C ALA A 18 -6.97 -0.75 -2.25
N ASN A 19 -8.19 -1.31 -2.13
CA ASN A 19 -9.41 -0.51 -2.23
C ASN A 19 -9.61 0.44 -1.04
N ALA A 20 -8.96 0.17 0.10
CA ALA A 20 -9.03 1.02 1.28
C ALA A 20 -8.43 2.42 1.03
N LEU A 21 -7.57 2.58 0.02
CA LEU A 21 -6.98 3.87 -0.35
C LEU A 21 -7.98 4.90 -0.88
N VAL A 22 -9.16 4.48 -1.32
CA VAL A 22 -10.23 5.41 -1.73
C VAL A 22 -10.66 6.28 -0.55
N ASP A 23 -10.82 5.68 0.62
CA ASP A 23 -11.18 6.42 1.84
C ASP A 23 -10.00 7.27 2.36
N ILE A 24 -8.76 6.84 2.12
CA ILE A 24 -7.55 7.57 2.55
C ILE A 24 -7.27 8.79 1.64
N SER A 25 -7.43 8.65 0.33
CA SER A 25 -7.12 9.69 -0.67
C SER A 25 -8.11 10.86 -0.68
N THR A 26 -9.30 10.65 -0.13
CA THR A 26 -10.34 11.69 -0.01
C THR A 26 -10.25 12.47 1.30
N ALA A 27 -9.49 11.98 2.28
CA ALA A 27 -9.22 12.67 3.53
C ALA A 27 -8.04 13.64 3.39
N ASP A 28 -8.05 14.72 4.17
CA ASP A 28 -6.89 15.59 4.28
C ASP A 28 -5.75 14.88 5.04
N HIS A 29 -4.50 15.24 4.72
CA HIS A 29 -3.33 14.58 5.30
C HIS A 29 -3.21 14.73 6.84
N LEU A 30 -3.79 15.78 7.43
CA LEU A 30 -3.78 15.93 8.89
C LEU A 30 -4.70 14.87 9.54
N SER A 31 -5.89 14.67 9.00
CA SER A 31 -6.83 13.64 9.44
C SER A 31 -6.22 12.23 9.31
N VAL A 32 -5.53 11.94 8.19
CA VAL A 32 -4.83 10.65 7.99
C VAL A 32 -3.77 10.44 9.06
N ARG A 33 -2.96 11.46 9.37
CA ARG A 33 -1.93 11.39 10.41
C ARG A 33 -2.52 11.22 11.81
N GLU A 34 -3.64 11.87 12.11
CA GLU A 34 -4.33 11.70 13.39
C GLU A 34 -4.94 10.31 13.53
N ALA A 35 -5.54 9.77 12.47
CA ALA A 35 -6.03 8.40 12.41
C ALA A 35 -4.90 7.38 12.62
N ALA A 36 -3.76 7.56 11.94
CA ALA A 36 -2.57 6.73 12.13
C ALA A 36 -2.09 6.72 13.59
N ARG A 37 -1.99 7.89 14.24
CA ARG A 37 -1.62 7.99 15.66
C ARG A 37 -2.62 7.30 16.59
N SER A 38 -3.91 7.34 16.25
CA SER A 38 -4.95 6.74 17.07
C SER A 38 -4.97 5.21 17.06
N ILE A 39 -4.33 4.59 16.06
CA ILE A 39 -4.17 3.13 16.01
C ILE A 39 -3.37 2.63 17.22
N GLY A 40 -2.45 3.46 17.75
CA GLY A 40 -1.72 3.17 18.98
C GLY A 40 -0.67 2.07 18.86
N ALA A 41 -0.34 1.66 17.63
CA ALA A 41 0.66 0.66 17.30
C ALA A 41 1.46 1.12 16.08
N PRO A 42 2.71 0.62 15.89
CA PRO A 42 3.46 0.82 14.66
C PRO A 42 2.64 0.36 13.44
N LEU A 43 2.76 1.11 12.35
CA LEU A 43 2.14 0.75 11.08
C LEU A 43 3.14 -0.11 10.32
N ILE A 44 2.82 -1.39 10.17
CA ILE A 44 3.73 -2.37 9.57
C ILE A 44 3.02 -3.04 8.40
N VAL A 45 3.67 -3.05 7.23
CA VAL A 45 3.27 -3.90 6.10
C VAL A 45 3.91 -5.27 6.28
N THR A 46 3.05 -6.29 6.32
CA THR A 46 3.49 -7.68 6.48
C THR A 46 3.71 -8.34 5.12
N ARG A 47 4.44 -9.46 5.13
CA ARG A 47 4.54 -10.35 3.96
C ARG A 47 3.16 -10.73 3.43
N VAL A 48 2.23 -11.05 4.32
CA VAL A 48 0.85 -11.45 3.95
C VAL A 48 0.11 -10.35 3.19
N ALA A 49 0.32 -9.09 3.59
CA ALA A 49 -0.26 -7.95 2.90
C ALA A 49 0.30 -7.80 1.47
N ALA A 50 1.63 -7.87 1.30
CA ALA A 50 2.27 -7.80 -0.01
C ALA A 50 1.81 -8.94 -0.94
N VAL A 51 1.73 -10.17 -0.43
CA VAL A 51 1.19 -11.33 -1.16
C VAL A 51 -0.26 -11.10 -1.58
N SER A 52 -1.07 -10.52 -0.69
CA SER A 52 -2.49 -10.26 -0.96
C SER A 52 -2.68 -9.26 -2.10
N ILE A 53 -1.83 -8.24 -2.18
CA ILE A 53 -1.82 -7.26 -3.28
C ILE A 53 -1.43 -7.92 -4.60
N LEU A 54 -0.33 -8.68 -4.62
CA LEU A 54 0.15 -9.35 -5.84
C LEU A 54 -0.85 -10.38 -6.36
N ARG A 55 -1.41 -11.22 -5.50
CA ARG A 55 -2.48 -12.16 -5.88
C ARG A 55 -3.72 -11.43 -6.36
N GLY A 56 -4.11 -10.36 -5.65
CA GLY A 56 -5.24 -9.54 -6.06
C GLY A 56 -5.05 -8.91 -7.44
N LEU A 57 -3.81 -8.53 -7.80
CA LEU A 57 -3.47 -8.04 -9.12
C LEU A 57 -3.59 -9.15 -10.19
N ILE A 58 -3.00 -10.33 -9.93
CA ILE A 58 -3.06 -11.50 -10.84
C ILE A 58 -4.51 -11.95 -11.09
N ASP A 59 -5.31 -12.04 -10.03
CA ASP A 59 -6.70 -12.50 -10.09
C ASP A 59 -7.66 -11.43 -10.64
N GLY A 60 -7.18 -10.22 -10.92
CA GLY A 60 -8.00 -9.08 -11.38
C GLY A 60 -8.89 -8.47 -10.29
N ARG A 61 -8.67 -8.80 -9.01
CA ARG A 61 -9.35 -8.17 -7.86
C ARG A 61 -8.91 -6.71 -7.68
N PHE A 62 -7.67 -6.40 -8.01
CA PHE A 62 -7.10 -5.05 -7.99
C PHE A 62 -6.65 -4.67 -9.39
N SER A 63 -6.94 -3.43 -9.79
CA SER A 63 -6.36 -2.88 -11.01
C SER A 63 -4.86 -2.58 -10.81
N PRO A 64 -4.06 -2.52 -11.88
CA PRO A 64 -2.68 -2.06 -11.82
C PRO A 64 -2.53 -0.70 -11.11
N ALA A 65 -3.41 0.25 -11.40
CA ALA A 65 -3.43 1.56 -10.75
C ALA A 65 -3.71 1.48 -9.23
N ALA A 66 -4.57 0.57 -8.78
CA ALA A 66 -4.83 0.39 -7.35
C ALA A 66 -3.63 -0.24 -6.63
N ALA A 67 -2.99 -1.25 -7.24
CA ALA A 67 -1.78 -1.87 -6.70
C ALA A 67 -0.61 -0.87 -6.65
N GLN A 68 -0.44 -0.05 -7.68
CA GLN A 68 0.55 1.01 -7.70
C GLN A 68 0.27 2.07 -6.63
N ALA A 69 -0.97 2.55 -6.52
CA ALA A 69 -1.33 3.53 -5.50
C ALA A 69 -1.03 3.02 -4.08
N TRP A 70 -1.25 1.72 -3.84
CA TRP A 70 -0.88 1.06 -2.58
C TRP A 70 0.62 1.07 -2.36
N ALA A 71 1.41 0.71 -3.38
CA ALA A 71 2.86 0.74 -3.29
C ALA A 71 3.41 2.15 -3.05
N SER A 72 2.90 3.16 -3.77
CA SER A 72 3.25 4.57 -3.56
C SER A 72 2.91 5.01 -2.13
N PHE A 73 1.73 4.65 -1.63
CA PHE A 73 1.31 4.99 -0.27
C PHE A 73 2.24 4.38 0.78
N VAL A 74 2.51 3.08 0.66
CA VAL A 74 3.38 2.35 1.59
C VAL A 74 4.78 2.93 1.59
N ARG A 75 5.33 3.24 0.41
CA ARG A 75 6.67 3.80 0.26
C ARG A 75 6.80 5.24 0.76
N ARG A 76 5.77 6.07 0.56
CA ARG A 76 5.85 7.52 0.80
C ARG A 76 5.15 7.97 2.08
N GLY A 77 4.30 7.12 2.66
CA GLY A 77 3.49 7.46 3.83
C GLY A 77 2.33 8.41 3.54
N PHE A 78 1.98 8.65 2.27
CA PHE A 78 0.84 9.47 1.89
C PHE A 78 0.30 9.07 0.52
N VAL A 79 -0.97 9.36 0.28
CA VAL A 79 -1.61 9.19 -1.03
C VAL A 79 -1.77 10.56 -1.66
N GLU A 80 -1.41 10.71 -2.94
CA GLU A 80 -1.78 11.89 -3.71
C GLU A 80 -3.30 11.88 -3.91
N GLY A 81 -3.98 12.89 -3.37
CA GLY A 81 -5.43 12.90 -3.26
C GLY A 81 -6.04 14.28 -3.33
N THR A 82 -7.38 14.32 -3.34
CA THR A 82 -8.16 15.56 -3.43
C THR A 82 -8.40 16.21 -2.06
N GLY A 83 -8.00 15.55 -0.97
CA GLY A 83 -8.17 16.03 0.41
C GLY A 83 -7.50 17.37 0.72
N GLY A 84 -6.57 17.82 -0.13
CA GLY A 84 -5.94 19.14 -0.04
C GLY A 84 -5.06 19.32 1.21
N GLY A 85 -4.50 20.53 1.34
CA GLY A 85 -3.63 20.90 2.45
C GLY A 85 -2.17 20.44 2.29
N PRO A 86 -1.30 20.77 3.26
CA PRO A 86 0.11 20.39 3.21
C PRO A 86 0.28 18.87 3.32
N ILE A 87 1.20 18.29 2.56
CA ILE A 87 1.57 16.88 2.67
C ILE A 87 2.10 16.60 4.08
N ARG A 88 1.56 15.56 4.71
CA ARG A 88 1.97 15.05 6.04
C ARG A 88 2.13 13.54 5.95
N PRO A 89 3.33 13.04 5.59
CA PRO A 89 3.59 11.61 5.55
C PRO A 89 3.40 10.98 6.94
N ILE A 90 2.94 9.73 6.95
CA ILE A 90 2.95 8.85 8.12
C ILE A 90 4.09 7.83 7.94
N ASP A 91 4.62 7.34 9.07
CA ASP A 91 5.67 6.33 9.03
C ASP A 91 5.04 4.94 8.85
N ILE A 92 5.57 4.15 7.92
CA ILE A 92 5.12 2.80 7.61
C ILE A 92 6.37 1.93 7.45
N GLU A 93 6.51 0.96 8.35
CA GLU A 93 7.62 0.03 8.38
C GLU A 93 7.26 -1.27 7.63
N PHE A 94 8.27 -2.07 7.29
CA PHE A 94 8.08 -3.42 6.77
C PHE A 94 8.38 -4.45 7.84
N GLU A 95 7.74 -5.61 7.76
CA GLU A 95 8.04 -6.73 8.64
C GLU A 95 9.51 -7.15 8.50
N ASP A 96 10.30 -7.01 9.59
CA ASP A 96 11.75 -7.22 9.61
C ASP A 96 12.21 -8.52 8.92
N ALA A 97 11.50 -9.63 9.14
CA ALA A 97 11.86 -10.94 8.58
C ALA A 97 11.75 -11.00 7.05
N TRP A 98 11.04 -10.05 6.44
CA TRP A 98 10.72 -9.99 5.02
C TRP A 98 10.99 -8.61 4.42
N GLU A 99 11.69 -7.72 5.13
CA GLU A 99 11.88 -6.32 4.75
C GLU A 99 12.37 -6.19 3.31
N ASP A 100 13.46 -6.87 2.96
CA ASP A 100 14.04 -6.85 1.61
C ASP A 100 13.04 -7.31 0.53
N ALA A 101 12.28 -8.38 0.82
CA ALA A 101 11.35 -8.95 -0.13
C ALA A 101 10.11 -8.07 -0.34
N ILE A 102 9.58 -7.51 0.75
CA ILE A 102 8.47 -6.56 0.72
C ILE A 102 8.92 -5.28 0.00
N SER A 103 10.11 -4.78 0.32
CA SER A 103 10.69 -3.58 -0.29
C SER A 103 10.86 -3.73 -1.80
N ALA A 104 11.36 -4.88 -2.26
CA ALA A 104 11.46 -5.20 -3.68
C ALA A 104 10.08 -5.24 -4.36
N ALA A 105 9.10 -5.92 -3.75
CA ALA A 105 7.75 -6.00 -4.30
C ALA A 105 7.06 -4.62 -4.36
N VAL A 106 7.15 -3.82 -3.28
CA VAL A 106 6.63 -2.45 -3.23
C VAL A 106 7.31 -1.58 -4.29
N SER A 107 8.64 -1.63 -4.40
CA SER A 107 9.37 -0.84 -5.39
C SER A 107 8.90 -1.16 -6.79
N ARG A 108 8.74 -2.44 -7.13
CA ARG A 108 8.29 -2.84 -8.46
C ARG A 108 6.84 -2.48 -8.74
N LEU A 109 5.96 -2.61 -7.74
CA LEU A 109 4.56 -2.21 -7.87
C LEU A 109 4.40 -0.69 -8.07
N ASP A 110 5.24 0.13 -7.45
CA ASP A 110 5.24 1.60 -7.57
C ASP A 110 5.58 2.06 -9.01
N GLU A 111 6.31 1.24 -9.75
CA GLU A 111 6.74 1.50 -11.14
C GLU A 111 5.66 1.16 -12.19
N ILE A 112 4.64 0.37 -11.86
CA ILE A 112 3.66 -0.19 -12.84
C ILE A 112 2.89 0.87 -13.62
N GLY A 113 2.62 2.03 -13.02
CA GLY A 113 1.87 3.11 -13.68
C GLY A 113 2.74 4.24 -14.21
N ASP A 114 4.07 4.08 -14.22
CA ASP A 114 4.89 4.98 -15.03
C ASP A 114 4.74 4.57 -16.50
N MET A 115 4.39 5.54 -17.35
CA MET A 115 4.05 5.33 -18.77
C MET A 115 5.23 4.79 -19.60
N ILE A 116 6.42 4.75 -18.98
CA ILE A 116 7.70 4.34 -19.57
C ILE A 116 8.07 2.89 -19.17
N ASP A 117 7.65 2.40 -18.00
CA ASP A 117 8.13 1.11 -17.42
C ASP A 117 7.19 -0.09 -17.63
N GLY A 118 6.00 0.14 -18.18
CA GLY A 118 5.10 -0.92 -18.67
C GLY A 118 4.29 -1.66 -17.59
N GLU A 119 3.34 -2.47 -18.05
CA GLU A 119 2.49 -3.30 -17.19
C GLU A 119 3.32 -4.40 -16.50
N VAL A 120 3.10 -4.64 -15.20
CA VAL A 120 3.62 -5.88 -14.58
C VAL A 120 2.94 -7.06 -15.25
N THR A 121 3.75 -7.88 -15.90
CA THR A 121 3.27 -9.12 -16.52
C THR A 121 2.89 -10.11 -15.42
N THR A 122 1.98 -11.05 -15.74
CA THR A 122 1.66 -12.14 -14.81
C THR A 122 2.92 -12.92 -14.39
N GLY A 123 3.91 -13.10 -15.28
CA GLY A 123 5.16 -13.78 -14.94
C GLY A 123 5.97 -13.04 -13.89
N GLU A 124 6.09 -11.72 -14.02
CA GLU A 124 6.79 -10.89 -13.05
C GLU A 124 6.08 -10.85 -11.69
N ALA A 125 4.75 -10.80 -11.68
CA ALA A 125 3.99 -10.91 -10.43
C ALA A 125 4.21 -12.27 -9.73
N LEU A 126 4.39 -13.35 -10.49
CA LEU A 126 4.74 -14.66 -9.95
C LEU A 126 6.17 -14.71 -9.40
N ASP A 127 7.13 -14.06 -10.06
CA ASP A 127 8.52 -13.96 -9.56
C ASP A 127 8.57 -13.20 -8.22
N LEU A 128 7.79 -12.12 -8.08
CA LEU A 128 7.65 -11.38 -6.83
C LEU A 128 6.98 -12.23 -5.73
N LEU A 129 6.00 -13.06 -6.08
CA LEU A 129 5.39 -14.00 -5.15
C LEU A 129 6.40 -15.06 -4.67
N GLN A 130 7.25 -15.57 -5.57
CA GLN A 130 8.32 -16.52 -5.21
C GLN A 130 9.36 -15.88 -4.28
N LEU A 131 9.72 -14.61 -4.50
CA LEU A 131 10.58 -13.84 -3.60
C LEU A 131 9.99 -13.76 -2.19
N LEU A 132 8.66 -13.60 -2.10
CA LEU A 132 7.92 -13.63 -0.84
C LEU A 132 7.69 -15.06 -0.32
N GLY A 133 8.28 -16.10 -0.92
CA GLY A 133 8.19 -17.49 -0.49
C GLY A 133 6.82 -18.15 -0.75
N GLU A 134 6.04 -17.60 -1.68
CA GLU A 134 4.85 -18.27 -2.18
C GLU A 134 5.22 -19.26 -3.30
N PRO A 135 4.50 -20.39 -3.41
CA PRO A 135 4.74 -21.41 -4.44
C PRO A 135 4.34 -20.97 -5.85
#